data_AF-A0AAV3XQC2-F1
#
_entry.id   AF-A0AAV3XQC2-F1
#
_cell.length_a   1.000
_cell.length_b   1.000
_cell.length_c   1.000
_cell.angle_alpha   90.00
_cell.angle_beta   90.00
_cell.angle_gamma   90.00
#
_symmetry.space_group_name_H-M   'P 1'
#
loop_
_entity.id
_entity.type
_entity.pdbx_description
1 polymer ?
#
loop_
_entity_poly.entity_id
_entity_poly.type
_entity_poly.pdbx_seq_one_letter_code
_entity_poly.pdbx_strand_id
1 'polypeptide(L)'
;MLVLEYKVKAKPNQYQAIEEAIRTAQFVRNKCLRYWMDAPKEAKINYARLCNHVTELRSTYPFVKDLNVHAGQASAERCWASISRFYDNCKAKKPGKKGYPKFQKDNRSVEYKTSAAIRLA
;
A
#
# COMPACT_ATOMS: atom_id res chain seq x y z
N MET A 1 7.69 4.46 20.99
CA MET A 1 6.69 5.01 20.06
C MET A 1 5.44 5.29 20.86
N LEU A 2 5.05 6.55 21.01
CA LEU A 2 3.78 6.91 21.64
C LEU A 2 2.67 6.71 20.60
N VAL A 3 1.61 6.00 20.96
CA VAL A 3 0.45 5.77 20.11
C VAL A 3 -0.71 6.57 20.69
N LEU A 4 -1.28 7.46 19.89
CA LEU A 4 -2.47 8.22 20.27
C LEU A 4 -3.63 7.77 19.37
N GLU A 5 -4.73 7.34 19.99
CA GLU A 5 -5.92 6.86 19.30
C GLU A 5 -7.12 7.76 19.64
N TYR A 6 -7.80 8.25 18.62
CA TYR A 6 -8.97 9.13 18.79
C TYR A 6 -10.06 8.78 17.77
N LYS A 7 -11.32 8.97 18.16
CA LYS A 7 -12.45 8.90 17.22
C LYS A 7 -12.53 10.22 16.45
N VAL A 8 -12.52 10.13 15.12
CA VAL A 8 -12.66 11.32 14.28
C VAL A 8 -14.11 11.82 14.30
N LYS A 9 -14.29 13.11 14.60
CA LYS A 9 -15.54 13.84 14.38
C LYS A 9 -15.33 14.74 13.15
N ALA A 10 -15.99 14.41 12.05
CA ALA A 10 -15.78 15.06 10.76
C ALA A 10 -17.11 15.53 10.16
N LYS A 11 -17.03 16.37 9.13
CA LYS A 11 -18.17 16.72 8.29
C LYS A 11 -18.48 15.57 7.30
N PRO A 12 -19.71 15.46 6.77
CA PRO A 12 -20.07 14.39 5.82
C PRO A 12 -19.13 14.25 4.62
N ASN A 13 -18.70 15.37 4.03
CA ASN A 13 -17.73 15.39 2.92
C ASN A 13 -16.35 14.85 3.32
N GLN A 14 -15.91 15.07 4.57
CA GLN A 14 -14.65 14.54 5.07
C GLN A 14 -14.72 13.02 5.27
N TYR A 15 -15.85 12.50 5.75
CA TYR A 15 -16.07 11.05 5.81
C TYR A 15 -16.04 10.41 4.42
N GLN A 16 -16.67 11.04 3.42
CA GLN A 16 -16.62 10.58 2.04
C GLN A 16 -15.18 10.55 1.50
N ALA A 17 -14.39 11.60 1.73
CA ALA A 17 -12.99 11.65 1.32
C ALA A 17 -12.14 10.55 2.01
N ILE A 18 -12.41 10.21 3.27
CA ILE A 18 -11.74 9.10 3.97
C ILE A 18 -12.10 7.76 3.32
N GLU A 19 -13.37 7.52 3.04
CA GLU A 19 -13.83 6.30 2.37
C GLU A 19 -13.22 6.16 0.97
N GLU A 20 -13.14 7.25 0.22
CA GLU A 20 -12.48 7.28 -1.08
C GLU A 20 -10.98 6.97 -0.96
N ALA A 21 -10.28 7.58 -0.01
CA ALA A 21 -8.87 7.30 0.25
C ALA A 21 -8.63 5.82 0.61
N ILE A 22 -9.50 5.20 1.42
CA ILE A 22 -9.42 3.77 1.78
C ILE A 22 -9.60 2.88 0.55
N ARG A 23 -10.57 3.20 -0.33
CA ARG A 23 -10.81 2.46 -1.58
C ARG A 23 -9.65 2.61 -2.55
N THR A 24 -9.11 3.82 -2.71
CA THR A 24 -7.96 4.08 -3.58
C THR A 24 -6.70 3.37 -3.06
N ALA A 25 -6.46 3.36 -1.74
CA ALA A 25 -5.36 2.59 -1.16
C ALA A 25 -5.48 1.08 -1.43
N GLN A 26 -6.70 0.52 -1.30
CA GLN A 26 -6.97 -0.88 -1.66
C GLN A 26 -6.70 -1.15 -3.14
N PHE A 27 -7.14 -0.25 -4.02
CA PHE A 27 -6.89 -0.33 -5.47
C PHE A 27 -5.39 -0.37 -5.76
N VAL A 28 -4.62 0.61 -5.23
CA VAL A 28 -3.17 0.70 -5.45
C VAL A 28 -2.46 -0.57 -4.97
N ARG A 29 -2.78 -1.04 -3.75
CA ARG A 29 -2.19 -2.27 -3.20
C ARG A 29 -2.48 -3.49 -4.09
N ASN A 30 -3.71 -3.62 -4.59
CA ASN A 30 -4.10 -4.73 -5.45
C ASN A 30 -3.48 -4.64 -6.85
N LYS A 31 -3.33 -3.45 -7.41
CA LYS A 31 -2.61 -3.24 -8.68
C LYS A 31 -1.13 -3.56 -8.53
N CYS A 32 -0.48 -3.18 -7.43
CA CYS A 32 0.89 -3.60 -7.13
C CYS A 32 1.01 -5.12 -7.05
N LEU A 33 0.04 -5.81 -6.41
CA LEU A 33 0.05 -7.26 -6.34
C LEU A 33 -0.12 -7.90 -7.72
N ARG A 34 -1.06 -7.40 -8.53
CA ARG A 34 -1.29 -7.85 -9.91
C ARG A 34 -0.03 -7.66 -10.76
N TYR A 35 0.60 -6.49 -10.66
CA TYR A 35 1.85 -6.19 -11.35
C TYR A 35 2.97 -7.19 -11.01
N TRP A 36 3.11 -7.55 -9.73
CA TRP A 36 4.05 -8.58 -9.31
C TRP A 36 3.67 -9.99 -9.82
N MET A 37 2.39 -10.34 -9.79
CA MET A 37 1.89 -11.66 -10.27
C MET A 37 2.13 -11.86 -11.76
N ASP A 38 1.94 -10.81 -12.56
CA ASP A 38 2.07 -10.87 -14.02
C ASP A 38 3.53 -10.73 -14.48
N ALA A 39 4.44 -10.27 -13.61
CA ALA A 39 5.84 -10.10 -13.93
C ALA A 39 6.59 -11.45 -14.01
N PRO A 40 7.50 -11.62 -14.99
CA PRO A 40 8.38 -12.77 -15.02
C PRO A 40 9.35 -12.76 -13.83
N LYS A 41 9.83 -13.93 -13.40
CA LYS A 41 10.68 -14.04 -12.20
C LYS A 41 12.00 -13.27 -12.33
N GLU A 42 12.49 -13.16 -13.56
CA GLU A 42 13.70 -12.46 -13.97
C GLU A 42 13.61 -10.95 -13.73
N ALA A 43 12.40 -10.39 -13.70
CA ALA A 43 12.17 -8.97 -13.46
C ALA A 43 12.51 -8.53 -12.02
N LYS A 44 12.69 -9.49 -11.08
CA LYS A 44 13.12 -9.23 -9.70
C LYS A 44 12.37 -8.07 -9.04
N ILE A 45 11.04 -8.08 -9.17
CA ILE A 45 10.18 -7.04 -8.60
C ILE A 45 10.42 -6.93 -7.09
N ASN A 46 10.82 -5.74 -6.66
CA ASN A 46 11.08 -5.40 -5.27
C ASN A 46 10.22 -4.19 -4.82
N TYR A 47 10.34 -3.80 -3.55
CA TYR A 47 9.60 -2.65 -3.01
C TYR A 47 9.80 -1.37 -3.83
N ALA A 48 11.04 -1.03 -4.21
CA ALA A 48 11.33 0.16 -4.99
C ALA A 48 10.61 0.16 -6.35
N ARG A 49 10.59 -0.99 -7.03
CA ARG A 49 9.85 -1.13 -8.30
C ARG A 49 8.35 -0.98 -8.10
N LEU A 50 7.79 -1.50 -7.02
CA LEU A 50 6.36 -1.30 -6.69
C LEU A 50 6.05 0.17 -6.43
N CYS A 51 6.90 0.92 -5.71
CA CYS A 51 6.73 2.36 -5.53
C CYS A 51 6.76 3.12 -6.87
N ASN A 52 7.66 2.75 -7.79
CA ASN A 52 7.67 3.33 -9.13
C ASN A 52 6.37 3.02 -9.89
N HIS A 53 5.85 1.79 -9.75
CA HIS A 53 4.57 1.41 -10.33
C HIS A 53 3.41 2.24 -9.75
N VAL A 54 3.44 2.60 -8.46
CA VAL A 54 2.45 3.55 -7.91
C VAL A 54 2.51 4.89 -8.64
N THR A 55 3.70 5.41 -8.94
CA THR A 55 3.85 6.65 -9.72
C THR A 55 3.26 6.51 -11.12
N GLU A 56 3.46 5.37 -11.80
CA GLU A 56 2.82 5.07 -13.09
C GLU A 56 1.28 5.08 -12.95
N LEU A 57 0.73 4.42 -11.93
CA LEU A 57 -0.72 4.40 -11.67
C LEU A 57 -1.29 5.80 -11.43
N ARG A 58 -0.54 6.70 -10.77
CA ARG A 58 -0.95 8.09 -10.56
C ARG A 58 -1.04 8.87 -11.87
N SER A 59 -0.17 8.57 -12.84
CA SER A 59 -0.23 9.17 -14.17
C SER A 59 -1.39 8.63 -15.01
N THR A 60 -1.78 7.37 -14.79
CA THR A 60 -2.87 6.72 -15.53
C THR A 60 -4.26 7.01 -14.96
N TYR A 61 -4.39 7.08 -13.63
CA TYR A 61 -5.68 7.14 -12.94
C TYR A 61 -5.78 8.43 -12.10
N PRO A 62 -6.61 9.41 -12.50
CA PRO A 62 -6.76 10.68 -11.79
C PRO A 62 -7.09 10.53 -10.30
N PHE A 63 -8.02 9.64 -9.95
CA PHE A 63 -8.39 9.40 -8.54
C PHE A 63 -7.23 8.84 -7.69
N VAL A 64 -6.22 8.20 -8.32
CA VAL A 64 -5.00 7.76 -7.62
C VAL A 64 -4.04 8.93 -7.41
N LYS A 65 -4.05 9.92 -8.30
CA LYS A 65 -3.28 11.16 -8.14
C LYS A 65 -3.76 11.98 -6.94
N ASP A 66 -5.07 11.96 -6.68
CA ASP A 66 -5.67 12.68 -5.55
C ASP A 66 -5.30 12.07 -4.19
N LEU A 67 -4.93 10.79 -4.16
CA LEU A 67 -4.32 10.18 -2.98
C LEU A 67 -2.95 10.81 -2.70
N ASN A 68 -2.57 10.98 -1.44
CA ASN A 68 -1.20 11.43 -1.13
C ASN A 68 -0.14 10.42 -1.63
N VAL A 69 0.99 10.91 -2.15
CA VAL A 69 2.09 10.06 -2.64
C VAL A 69 2.57 9.07 -1.58
N HIS A 70 2.74 9.52 -0.34
CA HIS A 70 3.20 8.67 0.77
C HIS A 70 2.16 7.59 1.13
N ALA A 71 0.87 7.88 0.98
CA ALA A 71 -0.19 6.89 1.17
C ALA A 71 -0.21 5.84 0.06
N GLY A 72 0.08 6.25 -1.18
CA GLY A 72 0.32 5.34 -2.30
C GLY A 72 1.53 4.41 -2.03
N GLN A 73 2.65 4.97 -1.58
CA GLN A 73 3.85 4.19 -1.23
C GLN A 73 3.61 3.25 -0.05
N ALA A 74 2.90 3.69 1.00
CA ALA A 74 2.50 2.82 2.11
C ALA A 74 1.62 1.64 1.63
N SER A 75 0.78 1.85 0.62
CA SER A 75 0.00 0.78 -0.01
C SER A 75 0.89 -0.23 -0.76
N ALA A 76 1.94 0.25 -1.43
CA ALA A 76 2.96 -0.61 -2.03
C ALA A 76 3.79 -1.37 -0.98
N GLU A 77 4.12 -0.73 0.14
CA GLU A 77 4.82 -1.34 1.28
C GLU A 77 4.00 -2.50 1.87
N ARG A 78 2.69 -2.31 2.07
CA ARG A 78 1.78 -3.38 2.49
C ARG A 78 1.73 -4.54 1.50
N CYS A 79 1.75 -4.25 0.20
CA CYS A 79 1.87 -5.28 -0.82
C CYS A 79 3.18 -6.05 -0.68
N TRP A 80 4.30 -5.34 -0.60
CA TRP A 80 5.62 -5.91 -0.48
C TRP A 80 5.78 -6.78 0.77
N ALA A 81 5.28 -6.33 1.92
CA ALA A 81 5.29 -7.11 3.16
C ALA A 81 4.59 -8.47 2.97
N SER A 82 3.48 -8.52 2.22
CA SER A 82 2.80 -9.78 1.91
C SER A 82 3.61 -10.70 0.98
N ILE A 83 4.31 -10.14 0.00
CA ILE A 83 5.18 -10.87 -0.94
C ILE A 83 6.45 -11.38 -0.24
N SER A 84 7.16 -10.52 0.49
CA SER A 84 8.36 -10.90 1.25
C SER A 84 8.04 -12.02 2.23
N ARG A 85 6.98 -11.88 3.03
CA ARG A 85 6.56 -12.89 3.99
C ARG A 85 6.27 -14.25 3.32
N PHE A 86 5.70 -14.24 2.12
CA PHE A 86 5.48 -15.47 1.36
C PHE A 86 6.83 -16.15 1.03
N TYR A 87 7.79 -15.42 0.48
CA TYR A 87 9.12 -15.96 0.18
C TYR A 87 9.88 -16.40 1.44
N ASP A 88 9.84 -15.62 2.52
CA ASP A 88 10.50 -15.93 3.79
C ASP A 88 9.95 -17.23 4.39
N ASN A 89 8.62 -17.41 4.36
CA ASN A 89 7.98 -18.63 4.84
C ASN A 89 8.28 -19.85 3.95
N CYS A 90 8.40 -19.66 2.63
CA CYS A 90 8.81 -20.70 1.70
C CYS A 90 10.26 -21.14 1.98
N LYS A 91 11.19 -20.19 2.13
CA LYS A 91 12.61 -20.43 2.45
C LYS A 91 12.76 -21.15 3.80
N ALA A 92 12.02 -20.72 4.81
CA ALA A 92 12.02 -21.33 6.13
C ALA A 92 11.22 -22.65 6.24
N LYS A 93 10.67 -23.15 5.13
CA LYS A 93 9.86 -24.39 5.04
C LYS A 93 8.72 -24.49 6.08
N LYS A 94 8.14 -23.37 6.53
CA LYS A 94 7.11 -23.36 7.58
C LYS A 94 5.79 -24.00 7.09
N PRO A 95 5.32 -25.12 7.67
CA PRO A 95 4.07 -25.75 7.27
C PRO A 95 2.86 -24.84 7.58
N GLY A 96 1.83 -24.88 6.73
CA GLY A 96 0.59 -24.09 6.89
C GLY A 96 0.71 -22.57 6.66
N LYS A 97 1.92 -21.99 6.62
CA LYS A 97 2.15 -20.53 6.49
C LYS A 97 2.63 -20.08 5.09
N LYS A 98 2.68 -20.99 4.11
CA LYS A 98 3.09 -20.71 2.71
C LYS A 98 1.93 -20.22 1.83
N GLY A 99 1.06 -19.38 2.37
CA GLY A 99 -0.06 -18.83 1.62
C GLY A 99 0.42 -17.84 0.56
N TYR A 100 0.10 -18.09 -0.71
CA TYR A 100 0.36 -17.14 -1.80
C TYR A 100 -0.39 -15.82 -1.53
N PRO A 101 0.21 -14.64 -1.79
CA PRO A 101 -0.46 -13.36 -1.58
C PRO A 101 -1.77 -13.27 -2.39
N LYS A 102 -2.84 -12.76 -1.75
CA LYS A 102 -4.18 -12.62 -2.37
C LYS A 102 -4.58 -11.15 -2.47
N PHE A 103 -5.49 -10.85 -3.39
CA PHE A 103 -6.12 -9.53 -3.46
C PHE A 103 -6.90 -9.23 -2.17
N GLN A 104 -6.80 -7.98 -1.72
CA GLN A 104 -7.52 -7.48 -0.57
C GLN A 104 -8.94 -7.08 -0.99
N LYS A 105 -9.92 -7.52 -0.20
CA LYS A 105 -11.35 -7.24 -0.45
C LYS A 105 -11.93 -6.25 0.56
N ASP A 106 -11.46 -6.31 1.81
CA ASP A 106 -11.99 -5.53 2.93
C ASP A 106 -10.93 -4.61 3.54
N ASN A 107 -10.45 -3.61 2.79
CA ASN A 107 -9.62 -2.57 3.39
C ASN A 107 -10.48 -1.64 4.25
N ARG A 108 -9.94 -1.24 5.39
CA ARG A 108 -10.56 -0.32 6.34
C ARG A 108 -9.59 0.74 6.86
N SER A 109 -8.40 0.83 6.26
CA SER A 109 -7.40 1.81 6.65
C SER A 109 -6.60 2.32 5.47
N VAL A 110 -6.25 3.59 5.54
CA VAL A 110 -5.22 4.20 4.72
C VAL A 110 -4.16 4.74 5.68
N GLU A 111 -2.89 4.51 5.35
CA GLU A 111 -1.77 4.99 6.14
C GLU A 111 -1.08 6.10 5.38
N TYR A 112 -0.68 7.13 6.10
CA TYR A 112 0.02 8.27 5.57
C TYR A 112 1.19 8.56 6.52
N LYS A 113 2.40 8.54 5.97
CA LYS A 113 3.63 8.88 6.69
C LYS A 113 4.01 10.30 6.32
N THR A 114 4.06 11.19 7.30
CA THR A 114 4.72 12.50 7.18
C THR A 114 6.20 12.36 7.50
N SER A 115 7.08 12.79 6.60
CA SER A 115 8.43 13.15 6.99
C SER A 115 8.36 14.53 7.63
N ALA A 116 8.58 14.63 8.95
CA ALA A 116 8.81 15.92 9.57
C ALA A 116 10.16 16.45 9.04
N ALA A 117 10.14 17.38 8.10
CA ALA A 117 11.32 18.17 7.81
C ALA A 117 11.52 19.11 9.00
N ILE A 118 12.53 18.84 9.83
CA ILE A 118 13.07 19.89 10.70
C ILE A 118 13.70 20.91 9.75
N ARG A 119 12.98 21.98 9.45
CA ARG A 119 13.62 23.20 8.92
C ARG A 119 14.37 23.82 10.10
N LEU A 120 15.66 23.54 10.18
CA LEU A 120 16.57 24.39 10.96
C LEU A 120 16.55 25.76 10.26
N ALA A 121 15.98 26.73 10.95
CA ALA A 121 16.03 28.14 10.57
C ALA A 121 17.43 28.70 10.85
#